data_AF-Q2FSR1-F1
#
_entry.id   AF-Q2FSR1-F1
#
_cell.length_a   1.000
_cell.length_b   1.000
_cell.length_c   1.000
_cell.angle_alpha   90.00
_cell.angle_beta   90.00
_cell.angle_gamma   90.00
#
_symmetry.space_group_name_H-M   'P 1'
#
loop_
_entity.id
_entity.type
_entity.pdbx_description
1 polymer ?
#
loop_
_entity_poly.entity_id
_entity_poly.type
_entity_poly.pdbx_seq_one_letter_code
_entity_poly.pdbx_strand_id
1 'polypeptide(L)'
;MTKLEFNTEKEAIRSTVVDEKLKECRFILVASGSKNPIEKEWSSKNNYSIDDPVLQKHISSGGNYGVIPSSTIAVLDVDEKDIFDRLEILDYLKETFIVKTGSDDGYHIYLKIKDECPAKKIPLYDPKDNSKHIGEIFFSDCPAFVVGPGCTHPSGNKYLITNDAPIMEITYNQIQEMILSKVHYKTLFRMILPIKPQ
;
A
#
# COMPACT_ATOMS: atom_id res chain seq x y z
N MET A 1 -24.72 -1.24 -12.57
CA MET A 1 -23.48 -1.50 -11.82
C MET A 1 -22.41 -1.85 -12.83
N THR A 2 -21.49 -0.94 -13.10
CA THR A 2 -20.41 -1.16 -14.06
C THR A 2 -19.25 -1.79 -13.29
N LYS A 3 -18.87 -3.02 -13.63
CA LYS A 3 -17.65 -3.66 -13.09
C LYS A 3 -16.47 -2.71 -13.31
N LEU A 4 -15.59 -2.59 -12.32
CA LEU A 4 -14.26 -2.02 -12.57
C LEU A 4 -13.55 -2.95 -13.58
N GLU A 5 -13.54 -2.54 -14.84
CA GLU A 5 -12.73 -3.17 -15.87
C GLU A 5 -11.36 -2.49 -15.87
N PHE A 6 -10.38 -3.12 -15.21
CA PHE A 6 -8.99 -2.74 -15.34
C PHE A 6 -8.50 -3.23 -16.70
N ASN A 7 -8.01 -2.29 -17.52
CA ASN A 7 -7.45 -2.58 -18.85
C ASN A 7 -6.30 -3.60 -18.68
N THR A 8 -6.55 -4.83 -19.08
CA THR A 8 -5.58 -5.92 -19.09
C THR A 8 -4.92 -5.93 -20.47
N GLU A 9 -3.64 -6.30 -20.53
CA GLU A 9 -2.78 -6.35 -21.72
C GLU A 9 -1.95 -5.08 -22.00
N LYS A 10 -1.04 -4.77 -21.06
CA LYS A 10 0.34 -4.48 -21.47
C LYS A 10 1.20 -5.67 -21.04
N GLU A 11 2.03 -6.19 -21.95
CA GLU A 11 3.06 -7.15 -21.60
C GLU A 11 3.79 -6.66 -20.33
N ALA A 12 3.79 -7.49 -19.28
CA ALA A 12 4.37 -7.14 -18.00
C ALA A 12 5.90 -7.11 -18.11
N ILE A 13 6.43 -6.03 -18.68
CA ILE A 13 7.85 -5.75 -18.66
C ILE A 13 8.22 -5.54 -17.19
N ARG A 14 9.18 -6.34 -16.70
CA ARG A 14 9.77 -6.10 -15.39
C ARG A 14 10.43 -4.72 -15.43
N SER A 15 9.82 -3.74 -14.78
CA SER A 15 10.46 -2.44 -14.61
C SER A 15 11.76 -2.64 -13.86
N THR A 16 12.87 -2.21 -14.48
CA THR A 16 14.20 -2.22 -13.85
C THR A 16 14.40 -1.01 -12.94
N VAL A 17 13.40 -0.14 -12.86
CA VAL A 17 13.41 1.11 -12.09
C VAL A 17 12.10 1.21 -11.30
N VAL A 18 12.16 1.79 -10.11
CA VAL A 18 10.97 2.13 -9.32
C VAL A 18 10.22 3.29 -9.99
N ASP A 19 8.89 3.28 -9.94
CA ASP A 19 8.09 4.40 -10.47
C ASP A 19 8.37 5.71 -9.70
N GLU A 20 8.63 6.79 -10.43
CA GLU A 20 8.95 8.12 -9.89
C GLU A 20 7.85 8.67 -8.96
N LYS A 21 6.59 8.22 -9.12
CA LYS A 21 5.49 8.58 -8.20
C LYS A 21 5.78 8.16 -6.76
N LEU A 22 6.62 7.15 -6.57
CA LEU A 22 6.97 6.62 -5.25
C LEU A 22 8.21 7.26 -4.63
N LYS A 23 8.79 8.32 -5.23
CA LYS A 23 10.05 8.93 -4.74
C LYS A 23 10.02 9.45 -3.30
N GLU A 24 8.84 9.78 -2.78
CA GLU A 24 8.65 10.21 -1.39
C GLU A 24 8.71 9.04 -0.39
N CYS A 25 8.62 7.79 -0.87
CA CYS A 25 8.73 6.58 -0.06
C CYS A 25 10.19 6.22 0.24
N ARG A 26 10.37 5.29 1.19
CA ARG A 26 11.63 4.59 1.42
C ARG A 26 11.52 3.16 0.89
N PHE A 27 12.65 2.57 0.51
CA PHE A 27 12.68 1.25 -0.10
C PHE A 27 13.60 0.30 0.65
N ILE A 28 13.26 -1.00 0.64
CA ILE A 28 14.09 -2.05 1.24
C ILE A 28 14.37 -3.15 0.24
N LEU A 29 15.48 -3.86 0.43
CA LEU A 29 15.82 -4.99 -0.41
C LEU A 29 15.03 -6.22 0.03
N VAL A 30 14.30 -6.82 -0.92
CA VAL A 30 13.52 -8.04 -0.69
C VAL A 30 14.08 -9.16 -1.57
N ALA A 31 14.16 -10.37 -1.01
CA ALA A 31 14.65 -11.53 -1.77
C ALA A 31 13.77 -11.78 -3.01
N SER A 32 14.39 -12.17 -4.12
CA SER A 32 13.68 -12.42 -5.38
C SER A 32 12.62 -13.51 -5.20
N GLY A 33 11.41 -13.30 -5.75
CA GLY A 33 10.30 -14.24 -5.61
C GLY A 33 9.79 -14.41 -4.17
N SER A 34 10.19 -13.53 -3.24
CA SER A 34 9.85 -13.60 -1.82
C SER A 34 9.18 -12.32 -1.34
N LYS A 35 8.70 -12.36 -0.09
CA LYS A 35 8.23 -11.21 0.69
C LYS A 35 9.17 -10.88 1.86
N ASN A 36 10.29 -11.59 2.00
CA ASN A 36 11.20 -11.43 3.14
C ASN A 36 12.26 -10.34 2.87
N PRO A 37 12.40 -9.35 3.77
CA PRO A 37 13.53 -8.42 3.73
C PRO A 37 14.86 -9.17 3.82
N ILE A 38 15.86 -8.70 3.07
CA ILE A 38 17.22 -9.28 3.09
C ILE A 38 17.99 -8.78 4.32
N GLU A 39 17.80 -7.51 4.66
CA GLU A 39 18.61 -6.83 5.66
C GLU A 39 17.91 -6.75 7.01
N LYS A 40 18.69 -6.78 8.09
CA LYS A 40 18.21 -6.46 9.44
C LYS A 40 18.00 -4.95 9.57
N GLU A 41 17.22 -4.52 10.56
CA GLU A 41 16.95 -3.08 10.80
C GLU A 41 16.45 -2.33 9.55
N TRP A 42 15.78 -3.04 8.64
CA TRP A 42 15.28 -2.50 7.37
C TRP A 42 14.33 -1.33 7.58
N SER A 43 13.53 -1.36 8.66
CA SER A 43 12.53 -0.33 8.95
C SER A 43 13.13 0.97 9.50
N SER A 44 14.41 1.00 9.86
CA SER A 44 15.00 2.15 10.57
C SER A 44 16.34 2.61 10.01
N LYS A 45 17.21 1.70 9.57
CA LYS A 45 18.57 2.03 9.08
C LYS A 45 18.77 1.61 7.64
N ASN A 46 18.41 0.38 7.30
CA ASN A 46 18.68 -0.21 5.99
C ASN A 46 17.47 -0.03 5.07
N ASN A 47 17.16 1.25 4.80
CA ASN A 47 16.20 1.65 3.79
C ASN A 47 16.74 2.81 2.95
N TYR A 48 16.30 2.86 1.71
CA TYR A 48 16.95 3.58 0.63
C TYR A 48 16.01 4.60 -0.01
N SER A 49 16.56 5.66 -0.57
CA SER A 49 15.83 6.54 -1.49
C SER A 49 15.67 5.85 -2.85
N ILE A 50 14.78 6.39 -3.68
CA ILE A 50 14.54 5.86 -5.02
C ILE A 50 15.82 5.77 -5.86
N ASP A 51 16.69 6.77 -5.79
CA ASP A 51 17.93 6.84 -6.59
C ASP A 51 19.14 6.17 -5.93
N ASP A 52 18.95 5.45 -4.82
CA ASP A 52 20.08 4.84 -4.11
C ASP A 52 20.72 3.74 -4.98
N PRO A 53 22.06 3.78 -5.20
CA PRO A 53 22.73 2.82 -6.06
C PRO A 53 22.63 1.37 -5.56
N VAL A 54 22.48 1.15 -4.25
CA VAL A 54 22.28 -0.19 -3.68
C VAL A 54 20.93 -0.76 -4.11
N LEU A 55 19.87 0.05 -3.99
CA LEU A 55 18.53 -0.33 -4.44
C LEU A 55 18.50 -0.59 -5.95
N GLN A 56 19.04 0.32 -6.76
CA GLN A 56 19.04 0.21 -8.21
C GLN A 56 19.80 -1.02 -8.70
N LYS A 57 20.96 -1.32 -8.09
CA LYS A 57 21.71 -2.53 -8.39
C LYS A 57 20.94 -3.80 -8.03
N HIS A 58 20.25 -3.81 -6.89
CA HIS A 58 19.44 -4.95 -6.45
C HIS A 58 18.28 -5.25 -7.40
N ILE A 59 17.52 -4.22 -7.79
CA ILE A 59 16.38 -4.36 -8.71
C ILE A 59 16.86 -4.83 -10.09
N SER A 60 17.91 -4.21 -10.64
CA SER A 60 18.48 -4.59 -11.94
C SER A 60 19.07 -6.00 -11.95
N SER A 61 19.54 -6.50 -10.79
CA SER A 61 20.02 -7.89 -10.62
C SER A 61 18.89 -8.90 -10.43
N GLY A 62 17.63 -8.48 -10.50
CA GLY A 62 16.50 -9.38 -10.40
C GLY A 62 15.90 -9.51 -9.00
N GLY A 63 16.30 -8.67 -8.04
CA GLY A 63 15.72 -8.59 -6.70
C GLY A 63 14.31 -7.99 -6.65
N ASN A 64 13.52 -8.39 -5.66
CA ASN A 64 12.28 -7.68 -5.31
C ASN A 64 12.62 -6.49 -4.40
N TYR A 65 11.68 -5.58 -4.18
CA TYR A 65 11.84 -4.50 -3.21
C TYR A 65 10.55 -4.27 -2.43
N GLY A 66 10.69 -3.75 -1.22
CA GLY A 66 9.59 -3.28 -0.39
C GLY A 66 9.48 -1.77 -0.45
N VAL A 67 8.26 -1.25 -0.35
CA VAL A 67 7.93 0.18 -0.30
C VAL A 67 7.42 0.48 1.11
N ILE A 68 8.19 1.27 1.85
CA ILE A 68 7.80 1.82 3.14
C ILE A 68 7.18 3.19 2.87
N PRO A 69 5.90 3.41 3.21
CA PRO A 69 5.28 4.73 3.10
C PRO A 69 6.05 5.72 3.98
N SER A 70 6.37 6.88 3.42
CA SER A 70 7.14 7.92 4.08
C SER A 70 6.71 9.30 3.56
N SER A 71 7.16 10.35 4.25
CA SER A 71 6.74 11.73 4.03
C SER A 71 5.21 11.87 4.08
N THR A 72 4.56 12.09 2.94
CA THR A 72 3.10 12.26 2.87
C THR A 72 2.38 11.05 2.28
N ILE A 73 3.10 9.99 1.92
CA ILE A 73 2.49 8.82 1.27
C ILE A 73 1.90 7.87 2.31
N ALA A 74 0.71 7.39 2.01
CA ALA A 74 0.06 6.26 2.65
C ALA A 74 -0.29 5.18 1.61
N VAL A 75 -0.45 3.96 2.08
CA VAL A 75 -0.87 2.82 1.26
C VAL A 75 -2.02 2.11 1.96
N LEU A 76 -3.14 1.96 1.26
CA LEU A 76 -4.18 1.01 1.61
C LEU A 76 -3.83 -0.34 0.97
N ASP A 77 -3.51 -1.32 1.81
CA ASP A 77 -3.28 -2.71 1.45
C ASP A 77 -4.60 -3.48 1.55
N VAL A 78 -5.16 -3.85 0.41
CA VAL A 78 -6.45 -4.52 0.28
C VAL A 78 -6.21 -6.01 0.14
N ASP A 79 -6.60 -6.80 1.14
CA ASP A 79 -6.53 -8.27 1.11
C ASP A 79 -7.82 -8.90 0.55
N GLU A 80 -8.99 -8.31 0.86
CA GLU A 80 -10.31 -8.88 0.57
C GLU A 80 -11.14 -7.96 -0.34
N LYS A 81 -10.78 -7.89 -1.63
CA LYS A 81 -11.40 -6.97 -2.61
C LYS A 81 -12.93 -7.01 -2.63
N ASP A 82 -13.54 -8.20 -2.61
CA ASP A 82 -14.99 -8.34 -2.65
C ASP A 82 -15.68 -7.62 -1.49
N ILE A 83 -15.04 -7.57 -0.32
CA ILE A 83 -15.56 -6.83 0.83
C ILE A 83 -15.41 -5.33 0.59
N PHE A 84 -14.27 -4.87 0.07
CA PHE A 84 -14.06 -3.46 -0.26
C PHE A 84 -15.02 -2.95 -1.35
N ASP A 85 -15.30 -3.76 -2.38
CA ASP A 85 -16.30 -3.49 -3.41
C ASP A 85 -17.70 -3.39 -2.80
N ARG A 86 -18.10 -4.36 -1.96
CA ARG A 86 -19.39 -4.37 -1.26
C ARG A 86 -19.59 -3.13 -0.39
N LEU A 87 -18.51 -2.60 0.18
CA LEU A 87 -18.53 -1.39 0.99
C LEU A 87 -18.39 -0.10 0.15
N GLU A 88 -18.27 -0.22 -1.17
CA GLU A 88 -18.11 0.89 -2.12
C GLU A 88 -16.87 1.75 -1.81
N ILE A 89 -15.86 1.18 -1.15
CA ILE A 89 -14.64 1.91 -0.78
C ILE A 89 -13.78 2.15 -2.03
N LEU A 90 -13.68 1.15 -2.91
CA LEU A 90 -12.85 1.25 -4.12
C LEU A 90 -13.40 2.26 -5.12
N ASP A 91 -14.69 2.59 -5.07
CA ASP A 91 -15.28 3.60 -5.95
C ASP A 91 -14.76 5.01 -5.70
N TYR A 92 -14.42 5.34 -4.45
CA TYR A 92 -13.77 6.61 -4.11
C TYR A 92 -12.29 6.64 -4.52
N LEU A 93 -11.65 5.47 -4.57
CA LEU A 93 -10.19 5.35 -4.63
C LEU A 93 -9.68 4.78 -5.96
N LYS A 94 -10.55 4.64 -6.97
CA LYS A 94 -10.17 4.07 -8.27
C LYS A 94 -9.31 5.00 -9.13
N GLU A 95 -9.36 6.31 -8.90
CA GLU A 95 -8.63 7.33 -9.68
C GLU A 95 -7.30 7.75 -9.03
N THR A 96 -6.51 6.77 -8.57
CA THR A 96 -5.16 6.98 -8.02
C THR A 96 -4.18 5.94 -8.56
N PHE A 97 -2.91 6.04 -8.16
CA PHE A 97 -1.91 5.02 -8.46
C PHE A 97 -2.24 3.69 -7.74
N ILE A 98 -2.51 2.64 -8.51
CA ILE A 98 -2.95 1.32 -8.00
C ILE A 98 -2.05 0.22 -8.55
N VAL A 99 -1.61 -0.64 -7.65
CA VAL A 99 -0.84 -1.85 -7.95
C VAL A 99 -1.66 -3.07 -7.56
N LYS A 100 -2.02 -3.93 -8.52
CA LYS A 100 -2.53 -5.26 -8.22
C LYS A 100 -1.40 -6.11 -7.66
N THR A 101 -1.65 -6.81 -6.56
CA THR A 101 -0.66 -7.70 -5.94
C THR A 101 -0.56 -9.02 -6.71
N GLY A 102 0.40 -9.87 -6.34
CA GLY A 102 0.48 -11.22 -6.91
C GLY A 102 -0.46 -12.24 -6.26
N SER A 103 -1.27 -11.87 -5.27
CA SER A 103 -2.44 -12.67 -4.88
C SER A 103 -3.57 -12.42 -5.88
N ASP A 104 -4.55 -13.33 -5.95
CA ASP A 104 -5.56 -13.29 -7.01
C ASP A 104 -6.40 -12.01 -6.98
N ASP A 105 -6.66 -11.45 -5.79
CA ASP A 105 -7.58 -10.34 -5.57
C ASP A 105 -7.02 -9.17 -4.73
N GLY A 106 -5.71 -9.11 -4.47
CA GLY A 106 -5.14 -8.04 -3.64
C GLY A 106 -4.76 -6.76 -4.40
N TYR A 107 -4.79 -5.60 -3.71
CA TYR A 107 -4.35 -4.32 -4.26
C TYR A 107 -3.57 -3.49 -3.24
N HIS A 108 -2.53 -2.78 -3.70
CA HIS A 108 -1.95 -1.64 -3.01
C HIS A 108 -2.46 -0.35 -3.67
N ILE A 109 -3.16 0.46 -2.90
CA ILE A 109 -3.71 1.75 -3.34
C ILE A 109 -2.92 2.87 -2.66
N TYR A 110 -2.20 3.66 -3.46
CA TYR A 110 -1.34 4.73 -2.94
C TYR A 110 -2.10 6.05 -2.83
N LEU A 111 -1.90 6.76 -1.72
CA LEU A 111 -2.57 8.02 -1.40
C LEU A 111 -1.54 9.02 -0.85
N LYS A 112 -1.78 10.31 -1.07
CA LYS A 112 -0.98 11.42 -0.53
C LYS A 112 -1.79 12.17 0.52
N ILE A 113 -1.36 12.12 1.77
CA ILE A 113 -2.04 12.71 2.91
C ILE A 113 -1.63 14.18 3.06
N LYS A 114 -2.59 15.09 2.97
CA LYS A 114 -2.35 16.55 3.00
C LYS A 114 -2.19 17.13 4.40
N ASP A 115 -2.71 16.43 5.41
CA ASP A 115 -2.78 16.86 6.80
C ASP A 115 -2.12 15.84 7.73
N GLU A 116 -2.04 16.18 9.02
CA GLU A 116 -1.43 15.30 10.02
C GLU A 116 -2.28 14.03 10.20
N CYS A 117 -1.67 12.86 10.02
CA CYS A 117 -2.28 11.59 10.38
C CYS A 117 -1.82 11.17 11.77
N PRO A 118 -2.74 10.91 12.71
CA PRO A 118 -2.36 10.54 14.07
C PRO A 118 -1.95 9.06 14.21
N ALA A 119 -2.05 8.28 13.14
CA ALA A 119 -1.77 6.84 13.13
C ALA A 119 -0.63 6.49 12.18
N LYS A 120 0.13 5.46 12.54
CA LYS A 120 1.13 4.85 11.65
C LYS A 120 0.58 3.66 10.88
N LYS A 121 -0.35 2.93 11.51
CA LYS A 121 -0.99 1.73 10.97
C LYS A 121 -2.41 1.61 11.50
N ILE A 122 -3.34 1.25 10.62
CA ILE A 122 -4.72 0.95 10.99
C ILE A 122 -5.13 -0.38 10.33
N PRO A 123 -5.17 -1.50 11.06
CA PRO A 123 -5.78 -2.74 10.58
C PRO A 123 -7.30 -2.59 10.46
N LEU A 124 -7.84 -3.10 9.35
CA LEU A 124 -9.25 -3.01 8.98
C LEU A 124 -9.89 -4.40 9.06
N TYR A 125 -11.12 -4.44 9.54
CA TYR A 125 -11.91 -5.65 9.75
C TYR A 125 -13.31 -5.51 9.15
N ASP A 126 -13.90 -6.62 8.72
CA ASP A 126 -15.26 -6.64 8.14
C ASP A 126 -16.28 -6.07 9.16
N PRO A 127 -17.14 -5.11 8.79
CA PRO A 127 -18.21 -4.62 9.68
C PRO A 127 -19.23 -5.69 10.06
N LYS A 128 -19.32 -6.80 9.33
CA LYS A 128 -20.18 -7.95 9.66
C LYS A 128 -19.50 -8.99 10.55
N ASP A 129 -18.17 -8.99 10.61
CA ASP A 129 -17.36 -9.90 11.42
C ASP A 129 -16.05 -9.21 11.82
N ASN A 130 -16.03 -8.66 13.03
CA ASN A 130 -14.88 -7.91 13.57
C ASN A 130 -13.62 -8.76 13.82
N SER A 131 -13.69 -10.09 13.62
CA SER A 131 -12.55 -10.99 13.66
C SER A 131 -11.90 -11.18 12.30
N LYS A 132 -12.62 -10.93 11.21
CA LYS A 132 -12.13 -11.06 9.84
C LYS A 132 -11.32 -9.82 9.44
N HIS A 133 -10.00 -9.95 9.39
CA HIS A 133 -9.12 -8.94 8.80
C HIS A 133 -9.37 -8.83 7.30
N ILE A 134 -9.45 -7.62 6.77
CA ILE A 134 -9.75 -7.38 5.35
C ILE A 134 -8.66 -6.58 4.63
N GLY A 135 -7.75 -5.98 5.39
CA GLY A 135 -6.67 -5.14 4.87
C GLY A 135 -6.19 -4.16 5.92
N GLU A 136 -5.32 -3.25 5.52
CA GLU A 136 -4.74 -2.27 6.44
C GLU A 136 -4.29 -0.99 5.75
N ILE A 137 -4.25 0.11 6.49
CA ILE A 137 -3.67 1.37 6.02
C ILE A 137 -2.31 1.56 6.69
N PHE A 138 -1.27 1.68 5.87
CA PHE A 138 0.07 2.08 6.28
C PHE A 138 0.27 3.57 6.00
N PHE A 139 0.62 4.35 7.02
CA PHE A 139 0.95 5.77 6.90
C PHE A 139 2.46 5.98 6.98
N SER A 140 2.89 7.23 6.84
CA SER A 140 4.30 7.61 6.99
C SER A 140 4.89 7.13 8.32
N ASP A 141 6.17 6.75 8.27
CA ASP A 141 6.98 6.29 9.40
C ASP A 141 6.45 5.03 10.10
N CYS A 142 5.60 4.27 9.41
CA CYS A 142 5.20 2.93 9.80
C CYS A 142 6.36 1.95 9.57
N PRO A 143 6.75 1.11 10.56
CA PRO A 143 7.74 0.06 10.37
C PRO A 143 7.12 -1.14 9.63
N ALA A 144 6.47 -0.88 8.50
CA ALA A 144 5.83 -1.85 7.63
C ALA A 144 6.07 -1.45 6.16
N PHE A 145 5.92 -2.40 5.26
CA PHE A 145 6.10 -2.18 3.84
C PHE A 145 5.13 -3.04 3.04
N VAL A 146 4.87 -2.60 1.82
CA VAL A 146 4.23 -3.41 0.78
C VAL A 146 5.26 -3.81 -0.27
N VAL A 147 5.09 -4.94 -0.95
CA VAL A 147 5.99 -5.31 -2.05
C VAL A 147 5.69 -4.43 -3.28
N GLY A 148 6.74 -3.87 -3.88
CA GLY A 148 6.59 -2.88 -4.94
C GLY A 148 6.18 -3.44 -6.31
N PRO A 149 5.71 -2.58 -7.24
CA PRO A 149 5.38 -2.97 -8.60
C PRO A 149 6.58 -3.60 -9.34
N GLY A 150 6.32 -4.47 -10.31
CA GLY A 150 7.34 -5.21 -11.07
C GLY A 150 7.98 -6.40 -10.31
N CYS A 151 7.77 -6.50 -8.99
CA CYS A 151 8.22 -7.62 -8.18
C CYS A 151 7.47 -8.92 -8.49
N THR A 152 8.06 -10.04 -8.08
CA THR A 152 7.47 -11.39 -8.25
C THR A 152 6.99 -11.92 -6.90
N HIS A 153 5.72 -12.25 -6.80
CA HIS A 153 5.12 -12.90 -5.64
C HIS A 153 5.62 -14.35 -5.50
N PRO A 154 5.60 -14.96 -4.29
CA PRO A 154 5.93 -16.38 -4.12
C PRO A 154 5.15 -17.36 -4.99
N SER A 155 3.96 -16.99 -5.47
CA SER A 155 3.17 -17.79 -6.42
C SER A 155 3.71 -17.73 -7.87
N GLY A 156 4.66 -16.85 -8.17
CA GLY A 156 5.13 -16.55 -9.53
C GLY A 156 4.41 -15.37 -10.19
N ASN A 157 3.26 -14.95 -9.67
CA ASN A 157 2.51 -13.79 -10.17
C ASN A 157 3.29 -12.48 -9.96
N LYS A 158 3.00 -11.48 -10.77
CA LYS A 158 3.63 -10.15 -10.69
C LYS A 158 2.79 -9.17 -9.89
N TYR A 159 3.47 -8.25 -9.22
CA TYR A 159 2.86 -7.00 -8.75
C TYR A 159 2.75 -6.05 -9.95
N LEU A 160 1.55 -5.72 -10.39
CA LEU A 160 1.29 -5.01 -11.65
C LEU A 160 0.63 -3.67 -11.40
N ILE A 161 1.12 -2.60 -12.04
CA ILE A 161 0.43 -1.32 -12.05
C ILE A 161 -0.83 -1.48 -12.90
N THR A 162 -2.01 -1.37 -12.27
CA THR A 162 -3.32 -1.48 -12.95
C THR A 162 -4.01 -0.15 -13.13
N ASN A 163 -3.59 0.89 -12.40
CA ASN A 163 -3.92 2.27 -12.72
C ASN A 163 -2.69 3.15 -12.54
N ASP A 164 -2.24 3.75 -13.65
CA ASP A 164 -1.07 4.62 -13.71
C ASP A 164 -1.48 6.11 -13.63
N ALA A 165 -2.35 6.43 -12.68
CA ALA A 165 -2.77 7.80 -12.38
C ALA A 165 -1.79 8.48 -11.41
N PRO A 166 -1.79 9.82 -11.31
CA PRO A 166 -1.15 10.52 -10.20
C PRO A 166 -1.65 10.01 -8.85
N ILE A 167 -0.80 10.04 -7.82
CA ILE A 167 -1.22 9.71 -6.46
C ILE A 167 -2.24 10.76 -6.00
N MET A 168 -3.46 10.30 -5.70
CA MET A 168 -4.55 11.13 -5.22
C MET A 168 -4.20 11.78 -3.89
N GLU A 169 -4.43 13.08 -3.80
CA GLU A 169 -4.30 13.83 -2.56
C GLU A 169 -5.60 13.80 -1.74
N ILE A 170 -5.50 13.42 -0.48
CA ILE A 170 -6.62 13.19 0.42
C ILE A 170 -6.30 13.71 1.83
N THR A 171 -7.32 14.08 2.61
CA THR A 171 -7.16 14.39 4.03
C THR A 171 -7.44 13.18 4.90
N TYR A 172 -6.96 13.19 6.15
CA TYR A 172 -7.29 12.16 7.12
C TYR A 172 -8.81 12.09 7.38
N ASN A 173 -9.51 13.23 7.38
CA ASN A 173 -10.97 13.23 7.51
C ASN A 173 -11.66 12.52 6.33
N GLN A 174 -11.17 12.70 5.09
CA GLN A 174 -11.70 11.97 3.94
C GLN A 174 -11.43 10.45 4.06
N ILE A 175 -10.28 10.03 4.61
CA ILE A 175 -10.04 8.61 4.94
C ILE A 175 -11.05 8.11 5.97
N GLN A 176 -11.35 8.92 6.99
CA GLN A 176 -12.34 8.57 8.00
C GLN A 176 -13.72 8.37 7.36
N GLU A 177 -14.16 9.30 6.50
CA GLU A 177 -15.45 9.25 5.84
C GLU A 177 -15.56 8.13 4.81
N MET A 178 -14.55 7.97 3.94
CA MET A 178 -14.58 7.04 2.80
C MET A 178 -14.28 5.59 3.21
N ILE A 179 -13.43 5.39 4.23
CA ILE A 179 -12.93 4.07 4.63
C ILE A 179 -13.39 3.73 6.05
N LEU A 180 -12.96 4.49 7.04
CA LEU A 180 -13.07 4.08 8.45
C LEU A 180 -14.51 4.09 8.97
N SER A 181 -15.40 4.88 8.38
CA SER A 181 -16.83 4.89 8.69
C SER A 181 -17.55 3.60 8.28
N LYS A 182 -16.93 2.80 7.40
CA LYS A 182 -17.54 1.62 6.77
C LYS A 182 -16.99 0.29 7.29
N VAL A 183 -15.99 0.31 8.17
CA VAL A 183 -15.27 -0.88 8.65
C VAL A 183 -15.10 -0.87 10.16
N HIS A 184 -14.82 -2.02 10.75
CA HIS A 184 -14.23 -2.07 12.08
C HIS A 184 -12.72 -1.85 11.97
N TYR A 185 -12.13 -1.12 12.92
CA TYR A 185 -10.69 -0.90 12.93
C TYR A 185 -10.14 -0.80 14.35
N LYS A 186 -8.85 -1.09 14.49
CA LYS A 186 -8.11 -0.88 15.74
C LYS A 186 -7.04 0.16 15.47
N THR A 187 -6.97 1.20 16.29
CA THR A 187 -5.85 2.12 16.21
C THR A 187 -4.84 1.77 17.30
N LEU A 188 -3.59 1.56 16.92
CA LEU A 188 -2.48 1.55 17.87
C LEU A 188 -2.12 2.99 18.23
N PHE A 189 -2.99 3.66 18.97
CA PHE A 189 -2.65 4.95 19.57
C PHE A 189 -1.75 4.72 20.78
N ARG A 190 -0.57 5.35 20.81
CA ARG A 190 -0.08 5.93 22.07
C ARG A 190 -1.00 7.13 22.33
N MET A 191 -1.98 6.93 23.22
CA MET A 191 -2.99 7.93 23.58
C MET A 191 -2.39 9.31 23.80
N ILE A 192 -2.81 10.30 23.00
CA ILE A 192 -3.30 11.60 23.50
C ILE A 192 -4.35 12.08 22.50
N LEU A 193 -5.64 11.96 22.84
CA LEU A 193 -6.70 12.99 22.72
C LEU A 193 -8.08 12.36 22.96
N PRO A 194 -9.04 13.15 23.49
CA PRO A 194 -10.15 12.65 24.29
C PRO A 194 -11.28 12.08 23.42
N ILE A 195 -11.91 11.05 23.96
CA ILE A 195 -13.15 10.45 23.48
C ILE A 195 -14.21 11.56 23.47
N LYS A 196 -14.83 11.85 22.32
CA LYS A 196 -16.03 12.69 22.28
C LYS A 196 -17.16 11.97 23.04
N PRO A 197 -17.88 12.64 23.94
CA PRO A 197 -19.02 12.03 24.63
C PRO A 197 -20.18 11.79 23.64
N GLN A 198 -20.97 10.77 23.97
CA GLN A 198 -22.16 10.29 23.25
C GLN A 198 -23.23 11.36 23.11
#